data_AF-A0A3N4H6D7-F1
#
_entry.id   AF-A0A3N4H6D7-F1
#
_cell.length_a   1.000
_cell.length_b   1.000
_cell.length_c   1.000
_cell.angle_alpha   90.00
_cell.angle_beta   90.00
_cell.angle_gamma   90.00
#
_symmetry.space_group_name_H-M   'P 1'
#
loop_
_entity.id
_entity.type
_entity.pdbx_description
1 polymer ?
#
loop_
_entity_poly.entity_id
_entity_poly.type
_entity_poly.pdbx_seq_one_letter_code
_entity_poly.pdbx_strand_id
1 'polypeptide(L)'
;MDIILMICTIVAVVLFVAVLVIYLTGIINLLNHIGGVGDSYLAKLRLGLRAIETETGHLPTEVSKLNKALSETSSGLVEVNKNLEGTIKAVVKQKI
;
A
#
# COMPACT_ATOMS: atom_id res chain seq x y z
N MET A 1 -51.51 23.48 35.47
CA MET A 1 -51.04 22.24 34.83
C MET A 1 -50.44 22.54 33.46
N ASP A 2 -51.11 23.35 32.63
CA ASP A 2 -50.67 23.66 31.26
C ASP A 2 -49.34 24.42 31.17
N ILE A 3 -49.07 25.35 32.11
CA ILE A 3 -47.80 26.09 32.14
C ILE A 3 -46.61 25.16 32.39
N ILE A 4 -46.76 24.15 33.24
CA ILE A 4 -45.69 23.19 33.54
C ILE A 4 -45.41 22.34 32.30
N LEU A 5 -46.47 21.82 31.65
CA LEU A 5 -46.33 21.05 30.41
C LEU A 5 -45.68 21.88 29.30
N MET A 6 -46.05 23.15 29.15
CA MET A 6 -45.45 24.09 28.20
C MET A 6 -43.96 24.32 28.48
N ILE A 7 -43.56 24.53 29.74
CA ILE A 7 -42.14 24.69 30.09
C ILE A 7 -41.38 23.40 29.80
N CYS A 8 -41.94 22.24 30.17
CA CYS A 8 -41.34 20.94 29.90
C CYS A 8 -41.14 20.68 28.41
N THR A 9 -42.10 21.03 27.55
CA THR A 9 -41.96 20.85 26.09
C THR A 9 -40.91 21.78 25.50
N ILE A 10 -40.85 23.04 25.94
CA ILE A 10 -39.79 23.97 25.52
C ILE A 10 -38.41 23.42 25.91
N VAL A 11 -38.24 22.97 27.17
CA VAL A 11 -36.99 22.38 27.63
C VAL A 11 -36.64 21.13 26.83
N ALA A 12 -37.61 20.25 26.56
CA ALA A 12 -37.37 19.05 25.77
C ALA A 12 -36.90 19.37 24.34
N VAL A 13 -37.50 20.35 23.68
CA VAL A 13 -37.07 20.80 22.34
C VAL A 13 -35.66 21.40 22.39
N VAL A 14 -35.36 22.24 23.38
CA VAL A 14 -34.03 22.83 23.55
C VAL A 14 -32.97 21.75 23.76
N LEU A 15 -33.23 20.76 24.61
CA LEU A 15 -32.33 19.63 24.84
C LEU A 15 -32.13 18.81 23.57
N PHE A 16 -33.21 18.55 22.82
CA PHE A 16 -33.12 17.83 21.56
C PHE A 16 -32.23 18.54 20.54
N VAL A 17 -32.43 19.86 20.34
CA VAL A 17 -31.58 20.65 19.45
C VAL A 17 -30.12 20.67 19.93
N ALA A 18 -29.88 20.80 21.24
CA ALA A 18 -28.53 20.77 21.80
C ALA A 18 -27.82 19.43 21.50
N VAL A 19 -28.51 18.30 21.68
CA VAL A 19 -27.97 16.98 21.35
C VAL A 19 -27.64 16.86 19.87
N LEU A 20 -28.52 17.34 18.97
CA LEU A 20 -28.26 17.33 17.54
C LEU A 20 -27.02 18.13 17.17
N VAL A 21 -26.86 19.34 17.73
CA VAL A 21 -25.68 20.18 17.49
C VAL A 21 -24.40 19.47 17.93
N ILE A 22 -24.39 18.88 19.13
CA ILE A 22 -23.24 18.14 19.66
C ILE A 22 -22.80 17.02 18.70
N TYR A 23 -23.74 16.18 18.26
CA TYR A 23 -23.43 15.09 17.35
C TYR A 23 -22.98 15.59 15.97
N LEU A 24 -23.63 16.61 15.43
CA LEU A 24 -23.26 17.16 14.13
C LEU A 24 -21.84 17.76 14.14
N THR A 25 -21.51 18.52 15.18
CA THR A 25 -20.15 19.05 15.37
C THR A 25 -19.13 17.92 15.56
N GLY A 26 -19.49 16.86 16.29
CA GLY A 26 -18.64 15.67 16.43
C GLY A 26 -18.34 15.01 15.08
N ILE A 27 -19.36 14.83 14.23
CA ILE A 27 -19.20 14.27 12.89
C ILE A 27 -18.29 15.16 12.03
N ILE A 28 -18.52 16.47 12.02
CA ILE A 28 -17.70 17.42 11.25
C ILE A 28 -16.23 17.34 11.67
N ASN A 29 -15.96 17.31 12.98
CA ASN A 29 -14.60 17.22 13.51
C ASN A 29 -13.92 15.91 13.09
N LEU A 30 -14.66 14.79 13.10
CA LEU A 30 -14.13 13.50 12.64
C LEU A 30 -13.81 13.52 11.14
N LEU A 31 -14.72 14.04 10.31
CA LEU A 31 -14.50 14.17 8.86
C LEU A 31 -13.29 15.05 8.55
N ASN A 32 -13.08 16.13 9.31
CA ASN A 32 -11.92 17.00 9.17
C ASN A 32 -10.60 16.27 9.45
N HIS A 33 -10.57 15.39 10.46
CA HIS A 33 -9.40 14.56 10.77
C HIS A 33 -9.16 13.47 9.71
N ILE A 34 -10.23 12.91 9.11
CA ILE A 34 -10.09 11.87 8.09
C ILE A 34 -9.62 12.44 6.76
N GLY A 35 -10.24 13.51 6.25
CA GLY A 35 -9.99 14.00 4.90
C GLY A 35 -10.25 15.48 4.62
N GLY A 36 -10.75 16.25 5.59
CA GLY A 36 -11.13 17.65 5.36
C GLY A 36 -9.98 18.66 5.39
N VAL A 37 -8.78 18.28 5.88
CA VAL A 37 -7.64 19.19 6.06
C VAL A 37 -6.34 18.57 5.52
N GLY A 38 -5.38 19.42 5.14
CA GLY A 38 -4.09 18.99 4.57
C GLY A 38 -3.23 18.10 5.47
N ASP A 39 -3.48 18.05 6.78
CA ASP A 39 -2.80 17.15 7.74
C ASP A 39 -3.68 15.95 8.17
N SER A 40 -4.77 15.70 7.45
CA SER A 40 -5.67 14.58 7.71
C SER A 40 -5.02 13.22 7.46
N TYR A 41 -5.63 12.15 7.99
CA TYR A 41 -5.15 10.78 7.79
C TYR A 41 -5.02 10.41 6.31
N LEU A 42 -5.99 10.78 5.47
CA LEU A 42 -5.94 10.53 4.03
C LEU A 42 -4.81 11.31 3.35
N ALA A 43 -4.53 12.54 3.80
CA ALA A 43 -3.39 13.30 3.28
C ALA A 43 -2.06 12.62 3.60
N LYS A 44 -1.90 12.10 4.82
CA LYS A 44 -0.72 11.32 5.23
C LYS A 44 -0.59 10.03 4.43
N LEU A 45 -1.67 9.28 4.26
CA LEU A 45 -1.69 8.05 3.45
C LEU A 45 -1.31 8.33 2.00
N ARG A 46 -1.82 9.42 1.40
CA ARG A 46 -1.46 9.81 0.03
C ARG A 46 0.04 10.12 -0.10
N LEU A 47 0.61 10.86 0.85
CA LEU A 47 2.04 11.16 0.84
C LEU A 47 2.88 9.89 1.03
N GLY A 48 2.49 9.02 1.97
CA GLY A 48 3.15 7.74 2.18
C GLY A 48 3.10 6.83 0.95
N LEU A 49 1.93 6.74 0.30
CA LEU A 49 1.77 5.94 -0.92
C LEU A 49 2.61 6.49 -2.07
N ARG A 50 2.67 7.82 -2.23
CA ARG A 50 3.51 8.47 -3.23
C ARG A 50 5.00 8.21 -3.00
N ALA A 51 5.44 8.21 -1.74
CA ALA A 51 6.81 7.86 -1.41
C ALA A 51 7.10 6.39 -1.77
N ILE A 52 6.21 5.47 -1.42
CA ILE A 52 6.34 4.04 -1.81
C ILE A 52 6.41 3.93 -3.34
N GLU A 53 5.53 4.58 -4.08
CA GLU A 53 5.54 4.54 -5.55
C GLU A 53 6.84 5.08 -6.14
N THR A 54 7.38 6.17 -5.57
CA THR A 54 8.65 6.77 -6.01
C THR A 54 9.83 5.83 -5.75
N GLU A 55 9.90 5.26 -4.53
CA GLU A 55 10.97 4.36 -4.13
C GLU A 55 10.84 2.96 -4.75
N THR A 56 9.65 2.52 -5.15
CA THR A 56 9.44 1.17 -5.71
C THR A 56 9.21 1.16 -7.22
N GLY A 57 9.07 2.33 -7.86
CA GLY A 57 8.77 2.44 -9.29
C GLY A 57 9.83 1.81 -10.21
N HIS A 58 11.07 1.67 -9.74
CA HIS A 58 12.16 1.04 -10.50
C HIS A 58 12.24 -0.49 -10.33
N LEU A 59 11.53 -1.07 -9.35
CA LEU A 59 11.59 -2.51 -9.07
C LEU A 59 11.19 -3.37 -10.28
N PRO A 60 10.10 -3.08 -11.03
CA PRO A 60 9.73 -3.92 -12.18
C PRO A 60 10.83 -4.02 -13.24
N THR A 61 11.52 -2.90 -13.51
CA THR A 61 12.61 -2.86 -14.47
C THR A 61 13.84 -3.61 -13.97
N GLU A 62 14.22 -3.42 -12.71
CA GLU A 62 15.41 -4.08 -12.15
C GLU A 62 15.19 -5.59 -11.96
N VAL A 63 14.01 -6.03 -11.54
CA VAL A 63 13.64 -7.45 -11.46
C VAL A 63 13.66 -8.10 -12.85
N SER A 64 13.16 -7.41 -13.88
CA SER A 64 13.22 -7.91 -15.26
C SER A 64 14.66 -8.09 -15.75
N LYS A 65 15.53 -7.10 -15.52
CA LYS A 65 16.96 -7.19 -15.85
C LYS A 65 17.65 -8.32 -15.10
N LEU A 66 17.40 -8.44 -13.80
CA LEU A 66 17.97 -9.48 -12.95
C LEU A 66 17.57 -10.88 -13.44
N ASN A 67 16.29 -11.11 -13.71
CA ASN A 67 15.80 -12.39 -14.22
C ASN A 67 16.41 -12.74 -15.58
N LYS A 68 16.57 -11.74 -16.45
CA LYS A 68 17.25 -11.94 -17.75
C LYS A 68 18.70 -12.38 -17.54
N ALA A 69 19.46 -11.66 -16.71
CA ALA A 69 20.86 -11.99 -16.44
C ALA A 69 21.03 -13.38 -15.80
N LEU A 70 20.12 -13.75 -14.88
CA LEU A 70 20.10 -15.09 -14.28
C LEU A 70 19.80 -16.18 -15.31
N SER A 71 18.86 -15.94 -16.24
CA SER A 71 18.53 -16.87 -17.31
C SER A 71 19.69 -17.07 -18.29
N GLU A 72 20.36 -15.98 -18.67
CA GLU A 72 21.56 -16.01 -19.52
C GLU A 72 22.72 -16.75 -18.83
N THR A 73 22.94 -16.47 -17.55
CA THR A 73 23.93 -17.17 -16.74
C THR A 73 23.65 -18.66 -16.67
N SER A 74 22.41 -19.05 -16.36
CA SER A 74 22.00 -20.46 -16.34
C SER A 74 22.25 -21.15 -17.68
N SER A 75 21.93 -20.48 -18.78
CA SER A 75 22.14 -21.02 -20.13
C SER A 75 23.62 -21.21 -20.44
N GLY A 76 24.47 -20.24 -20.09
CA GLY A 76 25.92 -20.35 -20.23
C GLY A 76 26.52 -21.50 -19.39
N LEU A 77 26.03 -21.71 -18.16
CA LEU A 77 26.48 -22.84 -17.33
C LEU A 77 26.14 -24.21 -17.96
N VAL A 78 24.98 -24.34 -18.60
CA VAL A 78 24.61 -25.56 -19.34
C VAL A 78 25.57 -25.82 -20.50
N GLU A 79 25.95 -24.77 -21.23
CA GLU A 79 26.92 -24.89 -22.33
C GLU A 79 28.32 -25.28 -21.84
N VAL A 80 28.78 -24.68 -20.73
CA VAL A 80 30.04 -25.07 -20.09
C VAL A 80 30.01 -26.54 -19.68
N ASN A 81 28.93 -27.03 -19.08
CA ASN A 81 28.80 -28.43 -18.71
C ASN A 81 28.86 -29.36 -19.94
N LYS A 82 28.16 -29.00 -21.02
CA LYS A 82 28.19 -29.76 -22.28
C LYS A 82 29.60 -29.82 -22.88
N ASN A 83 30.33 -28.72 -22.86
CA ASN A 83 31.70 -28.66 -23.35
C ASN A 83 32.63 -29.53 -22.49
N LEU A 84 32.51 -29.47 -21.15
CA LEU A 84 33.28 -30.32 -20.23
C LEU A 84 33.03 -31.81 -20.47
N GLU A 85 31.76 -32.23 -20.60
CA GLU A 85 31.42 -33.62 -20.96
C GLU A 85 32.05 -34.05 -22.29
N GLY A 86 32.05 -33.16 -23.29
CA GLY A 86 32.68 -33.39 -24.59
C GLY A 86 34.20 -33.58 -24.47
N THR A 87 34.87 -32.70 -23.72
CA THR A 87 36.31 -32.79 -23.45
C THR A 87 36.67 -34.09 -22.73
N ILE A 88 35.91 -34.48 -21.70
CA ILE A 88 36.11 -35.75 -20.99
C ILE A 88 36.02 -36.93 -21.96
N LYS A 89 34.98 -36.98 -22.80
CA LYS A 89 34.81 -38.05 -23.81
C LYS A 89 35.98 -38.10 -24.80
N ALA A 90 36.47 -36.94 -25.25
CA ALA A 90 37.60 -36.86 -26.17
C ALA A 90 38.91 -37.37 -25.53
N VAL A 91 39.19 -36.97 -24.29
CA VAL A 91 40.37 -37.42 -23.53
C VAL A 91 40.31 -38.93 -23.29
N VAL A 92 39.15 -39.48 -22.96
CA VAL A 92 38.98 -40.94 -22.78
C VAL A 92 39.26 -41.70 -24.09
N LYS A 93 38.81 -41.18 -25.24
CA LYS A 93 39.07 -41.80 -26.55
C LYS A 93 40.54 -41.80 -26.96
N GLN A 94 41.34 -40.83 -26.51
CA GLN A 94 42.78 -40.77 -26.81
C GLN A 94 43.62 -41.78 -26.01
N LYS A 95 43.07 -42.34 -24.94
CA LYS A 95 43.76 -43.31 -24.07
C LYS A 95 43.69 -44.76 -24.56
N ILE A 96 42.98 -45.01 -25.68
CA ILE A 96 42.81 -46.31 -26.33
C ILE A 96 43.66 -46.36 -27.59
#